data_AF-A0A1G3HK48-F1
#
_entry.id   AF-A0A1G3HK48-F1
#
_cell.length_a   1.000
_cell.length_b   1.000
_cell.length_c   1.000
_cell.angle_alpha   90.00
_cell.angle_beta   90.00
_cell.angle_gamma   90.00
#
_symmetry.space_group_name_H-M   'P 1'
#
loop_
_entity.id
_entity.type
_entity.pdbx_description
1 polymer ?
#
loop_
_entity_poly.entity_id
_entity_poly.type
_entity_poly.pdbx_seq_one_letter_code
_entity_poly.pdbx_strand_id
1 'polypeptide(L)'
;DKNDPTRIAGAAGFSVRENKIYIYKAKAVMLAAGGCVNLFRPRSVGEGSGRAWYPVWNAGSTYAMAAEAGAEMTMMENRFVPARFKDGYGPVGAWFLLFKAKATNGYGEDYMTKNKEMLNDYPPYGQAAVPASCLRNHLMLKEMKEGRGPIYMDTVTALAKLAETLTPKEVKHLEAEAWEDFLDMCVGQCGIWVGENVDPREKNSELMPTEPYLLGSHSGCCGIWVSGPTDVGAPTTEEYDGVPAHLPKGWNWGYRSMTTVKGLFTAGDGVGASGHKFSSGSHTEGRLAAKSMVKYCLDNADFAPEFDETHEQIAETIWRPVKTFLTHKDYTTAIDVNPNYITPKMLQMRLQKIMDEYVAGVATYYNTNDKMLGVAEEKLEMLKEDSLKLRAKDLHELLRAWENYHRILTAEAHMKHIQFREESRYPGFYYRTDKNFVDEKNWHCFVNSIYDKHSKKWTCFKRKHVDLVDKSKLFKAAAPH
;
A
#
# COMPACT_ATOMS: atom_id res chain seq x y z
N ASP A 1 14.58 -21.31 9.33
CA ASP A 1 15.45 -22.47 9.07
C ASP A 1 15.35 -23.37 10.29
N LYS A 2 15.38 -24.69 10.13
CA LYS A 2 15.23 -25.64 11.24
C LYS A 2 16.26 -25.42 12.36
N ASN A 3 17.46 -24.95 12.01
CA ASN A 3 18.58 -24.76 12.92
C ASN A 3 18.73 -23.31 13.40
N ASP A 4 18.13 -22.34 12.69
CA ASP A 4 18.08 -20.93 13.07
C ASP A 4 16.66 -20.35 12.78
N PRO A 5 15.80 -20.16 13.79
CA PRO A 5 14.44 -19.64 13.59
C PRO A 5 14.42 -18.19 13.11
N THR A 6 15.55 -17.46 13.17
CA THR A 6 15.69 -16.07 12.69
C THR A 6 16.22 -15.96 11.25
N ARG A 7 16.32 -17.09 10.53
CA ARG A 7 16.90 -17.18 9.19
C ARG A 7 15.96 -17.83 8.20
N ILE A 8 15.91 -17.31 6.97
CA ILE A 8 15.14 -17.91 5.88
C ILE A 8 15.82 -19.18 5.36
N ALA A 9 15.05 -20.19 4.99
CA ALA A 9 15.55 -21.43 4.35
C ALA A 9 15.12 -21.57 2.88
N GLY A 10 14.15 -20.78 2.44
CA GLY A 10 13.56 -20.95 1.12
C GLY A 10 12.15 -20.41 1.00
N ALA A 11 11.41 -20.93 0.04
CA ALA A 11 10.00 -20.63 -0.19
C ALA A 11 9.30 -21.84 -0.81
N ALA A 12 7.97 -21.85 -0.75
CA ALA A 12 7.15 -22.84 -1.45
C ALA A 12 6.03 -22.15 -2.23
N GLY A 13 5.54 -22.82 -3.27
CA GLY A 13 4.44 -22.34 -4.10
C GLY A 13 3.87 -23.44 -4.96
N PHE A 14 2.95 -23.09 -5.85
CA PHE A 14 2.30 -24.03 -6.76
C PHE A 14 2.15 -23.41 -8.14
N SER A 15 2.05 -24.27 -9.16
CA SER A 15 1.75 -23.80 -10.51
C SER A 15 0.26 -23.49 -10.65
N VAL A 16 -0.03 -22.42 -11.38
CA VAL A 16 -1.39 -22.03 -11.79
C VAL A 16 -1.76 -22.58 -13.18
N ARG A 17 -0.99 -23.57 -13.67
CA ARG A 17 -1.16 -24.21 -14.99
C ARG A 17 -1.13 -25.73 -14.91
N GLU A 18 -0.50 -26.30 -13.89
CA GLU A 18 -0.38 -27.73 -13.65
C GLU A 18 -0.50 -28.02 -12.16
N ASN A 19 -0.92 -29.23 -11.78
CA ASN A 19 -1.07 -29.64 -10.38
C ASN A 19 0.30 -29.99 -9.76
N LYS A 20 1.17 -28.99 -9.62
CA LYS A 20 2.55 -29.16 -9.13
C LYS A 20 2.87 -28.16 -8.03
N ILE A 21 3.42 -28.66 -6.93
CA ILE A 21 4.03 -27.85 -5.87
C ILE A 21 5.51 -27.70 -6.16
N TYR A 22 6.02 -26.51 -5.92
CA TYR A 22 7.43 -26.17 -5.97
C TYR A 22 7.93 -25.84 -4.57
N ILE A 23 9.04 -26.45 -4.18
CA ILE A 23 9.73 -26.17 -2.92
C ILE A 23 11.14 -25.73 -3.29
N TYR A 24 11.48 -24.49 -2.95
CA TYR A 24 12.74 -23.85 -3.28
C TYR A 24 13.58 -23.72 -2.01
N LYS A 25 14.73 -24.41 -1.95
CA LYS A 25 15.74 -24.18 -0.90
C LYS A 25 16.72 -23.11 -1.35
N ALA A 26 16.93 -22.09 -0.53
CA ALA A 26 17.78 -20.96 -0.90
C ALA A 26 18.47 -20.33 0.32
N LYS A 27 19.73 -19.93 0.15
CA LYS A 27 20.50 -19.19 1.16
C LYS A 27 19.99 -17.77 1.34
N ALA A 28 19.62 -17.13 0.22
CA ALA A 28 19.05 -15.79 0.20
C ALA A 28 17.77 -15.78 -0.65
N VAL A 29 16.75 -15.09 -0.17
CA VAL A 29 15.44 -14.94 -0.83
C VAL A 29 15.10 -13.47 -0.93
N MET A 30 14.61 -13.02 -2.09
CA MET A 30 14.07 -11.67 -2.24
C MET A 30 12.55 -11.72 -2.39
N LEU A 31 11.83 -11.06 -1.49
CA LEU A 31 10.39 -10.86 -1.58
C LEU A 31 10.12 -9.52 -2.25
N ALA A 32 9.71 -9.53 -3.52
CA ALA A 32 9.41 -8.32 -4.30
C ALA A 32 8.13 -8.51 -5.13
N ALA A 33 7.03 -8.88 -4.46
CA ALA A 33 5.73 -9.20 -5.08
C ALA A 33 4.75 -8.01 -5.10
N GLY A 34 5.26 -6.77 -5.12
CA GLY A 34 4.45 -5.55 -5.08
C GLY A 34 3.79 -5.27 -3.73
N GLY A 35 2.97 -4.23 -3.69
CA GLY A 35 2.17 -3.82 -2.53
C GLY A 35 0.89 -4.63 -2.32
N CYS A 36 -0.17 -3.97 -1.85
CA CYS A 36 -1.47 -4.58 -1.58
C CYS A 36 -2.63 -3.66 -2.02
N VAL A 37 -3.52 -4.20 -2.85
CA VAL A 37 -4.74 -3.56 -3.33
C VAL A 37 -5.95 -4.48 -3.15
N ASN A 38 -7.15 -3.97 -3.43
CA ASN A 38 -8.42 -4.66 -3.16
C ASN A 38 -8.54 -5.12 -1.70
N LEU A 39 -7.86 -4.41 -0.80
CA LEU A 39 -7.93 -4.54 0.64
C LEU A 39 -9.15 -3.80 1.20
N PHE A 40 -9.44 -2.63 0.63
CA PHE A 40 -10.62 -1.82 0.87
C PHE A 40 -11.64 -2.03 -0.24
N ARG A 41 -12.93 -1.82 0.06
CA ARG A 41 -13.97 -1.81 -0.96
C ARG A 41 -13.72 -0.64 -1.93
N PRO A 42 -13.59 -0.91 -3.24
CA PRO A 42 -13.41 0.15 -4.23
C PRO A 42 -14.70 0.93 -4.44
N ARG A 43 -14.60 2.09 -5.10
CA ARG A 43 -15.78 2.91 -5.44
C ARG A 43 -16.75 2.22 -6.41
N SER A 44 -16.25 1.34 -7.27
CA SER A 44 -17.05 0.53 -8.19
C SER A 44 -17.01 -0.94 -7.75
N VAL A 45 -18.17 -1.52 -7.40
CA VAL A 45 -18.25 -2.86 -6.78
C VAL A 45 -18.73 -3.98 -7.72
N GLY A 46 -19.12 -3.62 -8.96
CA GLY A 46 -19.41 -4.56 -10.04
C GLY A 46 -18.15 -4.95 -10.82
N GLU A 47 -18.22 -4.94 -12.14
CA GLU A 47 -17.07 -5.19 -13.02
C GLU A 47 -15.91 -4.21 -12.77
N GLY A 48 -16.23 -2.96 -12.43
CA GLY A 48 -15.27 -1.93 -12.06
C GLY A 48 -14.44 -2.22 -10.80
N SER A 49 -14.74 -3.30 -10.05
CA SER A 49 -13.89 -3.75 -8.94
C SER A 49 -12.50 -4.22 -9.38
N GLY A 50 -12.33 -4.52 -10.67
CA GLY A 50 -11.03 -4.76 -11.30
C GLY A 50 -10.24 -3.47 -11.57
N ARG A 51 -10.88 -2.30 -11.53
CA ARG A 51 -10.28 -1.00 -11.85
C ARG A 51 -9.75 -0.30 -10.61
N ALA A 52 -8.80 -0.91 -9.92
CA ALA A 52 -7.97 -0.17 -8.95
C ALA A 52 -6.98 0.75 -9.68
N TRP A 53 -6.55 1.85 -9.04
CA TRP A 53 -5.49 2.72 -9.54
C TRP A 53 -4.14 2.02 -9.51
N TYR A 54 -3.86 1.28 -8.43
CA TYR A 54 -2.65 0.46 -8.31
C TYR A 54 -2.92 -0.98 -8.81
N PRO A 55 -1.91 -1.76 -9.24
CA PRO A 55 -2.15 -3.00 -9.97
C PRO A 55 -2.99 -4.03 -9.20
N VAL A 56 -4.13 -4.44 -9.77
CA VAL A 56 -5.16 -5.28 -9.11
C VAL A 56 -4.63 -6.66 -8.63
N TRP A 57 -3.56 -7.15 -9.25
CA TRP A 57 -2.90 -8.41 -8.90
C TRP A 57 -2.02 -8.32 -7.64
N ASN A 58 -1.77 -7.12 -7.09
CA ASN A 58 -0.99 -6.96 -5.87
C ASN A 58 -1.81 -7.35 -4.62
N ALA A 59 -1.50 -8.49 -4.02
CA ALA A 59 -2.27 -9.08 -2.91
C ALA A 59 -1.63 -8.89 -1.52
N GLY A 60 -0.55 -8.11 -1.40
CA GLY A 60 0.20 -7.98 -0.15
C GLY A 60 1.07 -9.20 0.17
N SER A 61 1.35 -10.05 -0.81
CA SER A 61 2.19 -11.24 -0.63
C SER A 61 3.58 -10.90 -0.10
N THR A 62 4.16 -9.76 -0.49
CA THR A 62 5.42 -9.24 0.05
C THR A 62 5.36 -9.05 1.57
N TYR A 63 4.25 -8.50 2.05
CA TYR A 63 4.08 -8.13 3.45
C TYR A 63 3.69 -9.32 4.33
N ALA A 64 2.70 -10.11 3.88
CA ALA A 64 2.21 -11.25 4.64
C ALA A 64 3.31 -12.30 4.85
N MET A 65 4.01 -12.71 3.79
CA MET A 65 5.07 -13.72 3.89
C MET A 65 6.26 -13.23 4.73
N ALA A 66 6.60 -11.94 4.65
CA ALA A 66 7.66 -11.37 5.49
C ALA A 66 7.27 -11.35 6.97
N ALA A 67 6.03 -10.94 7.27
CA ALA A 67 5.51 -10.93 8.64
C ALA A 67 5.44 -12.35 9.24
N GLU A 68 4.95 -13.34 8.49
CA GLU A 68 4.92 -14.75 8.94
C GLU A 68 6.32 -15.33 9.15
N ALA A 69 7.32 -14.86 8.39
CA ALA A 69 8.72 -15.20 8.61
C ALA A 69 9.33 -14.50 9.85
N GLY A 70 8.60 -13.60 10.51
CA GLY A 70 9.06 -12.83 11.67
C GLY A 70 9.83 -11.55 11.31
N ALA A 71 9.75 -11.09 10.06
CA ALA A 71 10.37 -9.83 9.66
C ALA A 71 9.65 -8.64 10.33
N GLU A 72 10.45 -7.66 10.73
CA GLU A 72 9.94 -6.42 11.28
C GLU A 72 9.29 -5.58 10.17
N MET A 73 8.05 -5.18 10.39
CA MET A 73 7.29 -4.28 9.53
C MET A 73 7.46 -2.83 10.01
N THR A 74 7.33 -1.86 9.11
CA THR A 74 7.46 -0.43 9.43
C THR A 74 6.44 0.39 8.68
N MET A 75 5.94 1.43 9.34
CA MET A 75 5.05 2.43 8.76
C MET A 75 3.80 1.81 8.10
N MET A 76 3.34 0.64 8.57
CA MET A 76 2.19 -0.03 7.98
C MET A 76 0.91 0.78 8.11
N GLU A 77 0.82 1.76 9.02
CA GLU A 77 -0.29 2.73 9.11
C GLU A 77 -0.35 3.68 7.90
N ASN A 78 0.78 3.87 7.22
CA ASN A 78 0.81 4.70 6.02
C ASN A 78 0.11 3.98 4.87
N ARG A 79 -0.79 4.72 4.21
CA ARG A 79 -1.55 4.29 3.04
C ARG A 79 -1.44 5.39 2.00
N PHE A 80 -1.62 5.04 0.73
CA PHE A 80 -1.75 6.03 -0.32
C PHE A 80 -3.20 6.09 -0.82
N VAL A 81 -3.75 7.30 -0.83
CA VAL A 81 -5.08 7.60 -1.40
C VAL A 81 -4.86 8.54 -2.59
N PRO A 82 -4.71 8.03 -3.81
CA PRO A 82 -4.55 8.88 -4.99
C PRO A 82 -5.84 9.64 -5.33
N ALA A 83 -5.73 10.94 -5.61
CA ALA A 83 -6.76 11.70 -6.30
C ALA A 83 -6.50 11.64 -7.81
N ARG A 84 -7.43 11.07 -8.57
CA ARG A 84 -7.30 10.80 -10.01
C ARG A 84 -8.58 11.14 -10.74
N PHE A 85 -8.54 11.08 -12.07
CA PHE A 85 -9.79 11.10 -12.85
C PHE A 85 -10.73 10.00 -12.35
N LYS A 86 -11.99 10.38 -12.14
CA LYS A 86 -12.99 9.52 -11.50
C LYS A 86 -13.22 8.25 -12.33
N ASP A 87 -13.42 7.14 -11.62
CA ASP A 87 -13.69 5.78 -12.11
C ASP A 87 -12.54 5.13 -12.90
N GLY A 88 -12.02 5.77 -13.96
CA GLY A 88 -10.92 5.25 -14.77
C GLY A 88 -9.56 5.35 -14.08
N TYR A 89 -9.42 6.26 -13.11
CA TYR A 89 -8.21 6.55 -12.35
C TYR A 89 -7.00 6.92 -13.21
N GLY A 90 -7.25 7.63 -14.30
CA GLY A 90 -6.21 8.19 -15.17
C GLY A 90 -5.25 9.13 -14.42
N PRO A 91 -3.99 9.21 -14.86
CA PRO A 91 -2.99 10.11 -14.28
C PRO A 91 -3.42 11.58 -14.38
N VAL A 92 -3.03 12.35 -13.37
CA VAL A 92 -3.28 13.81 -13.29
C VAL A 92 -1.98 14.62 -13.31
N GLY A 93 -0.83 13.93 -13.34
CA GLY A 93 0.49 14.55 -13.22
C GLY A 93 0.79 15.46 -14.41
N ALA A 94 0.60 14.97 -15.63
CA ALA A 94 0.76 15.77 -16.84
C ALA A 94 -0.19 16.98 -16.84
N TRP A 95 -1.46 16.78 -16.48
CA TRP A 95 -2.48 17.84 -16.38
C TRP A 95 -2.06 18.98 -15.45
N PHE A 96 -1.57 18.69 -14.25
CA PHE A 96 -1.10 19.73 -13.33
C PHE A 96 0.25 20.33 -13.73
N LEU A 97 1.21 19.50 -14.17
CA LEU A 97 2.60 19.93 -14.34
C LEU A 97 2.89 20.48 -15.74
N LEU A 98 2.40 19.84 -16.80
CA LEU A 98 2.61 20.23 -18.18
C LEU A 98 1.52 21.20 -18.63
N PHE A 99 0.26 20.81 -18.48
CA PHE A 99 -0.87 21.59 -18.98
C PHE A 99 -1.29 22.75 -18.05
N LYS A 100 -0.73 22.81 -16.83
CA LYS A 100 -1.05 23.82 -15.80
C LYS A 100 -2.55 23.90 -15.49
N ALA A 101 -3.27 22.79 -15.65
CA ALA A 101 -4.68 22.69 -15.33
C ALA A 101 -4.90 22.89 -13.82
N LYS A 102 -6.06 23.43 -13.47
CA LYS A 102 -6.47 23.63 -12.09
C LYS A 102 -7.52 22.59 -11.71
N ALA A 103 -7.58 22.27 -10.41
CA ALA A 103 -8.68 21.51 -9.86
C ALA A 103 -9.68 22.46 -9.19
N THR A 104 -10.94 22.40 -9.59
CA THR A 104 -12.01 23.28 -9.09
C THR A 104 -13.13 22.46 -8.45
N ASN A 105 -13.91 23.07 -7.57
CA ASN A 105 -15.14 22.46 -7.05
C ASN A 105 -16.32 22.65 -8.05
N GLY A 106 -17.52 22.20 -7.67
CA GLY A 106 -18.71 22.25 -8.52
C GLY A 106 -19.21 23.66 -8.82
N TYR A 107 -18.69 24.67 -8.12
CA TYR A 107 -18.99 26.09 -8.33
C TYR A 107 -17.89 26.83 -9.11
N GLY A 108 -16.87 26.10 -9.62
CA GLY A 108 -15.75 26.68 -10.36
C GLY A 108 -14.69 27.34 -9.48
N GLU A 109 -14.73 27.15 -8.16
CA GLU A 109 -13.75 27.72 -7.24
C GLU A 109 -12.49 26.85 -7.16
N ASP A 110 -11.31 27.47 -7.24
CA ASP A 110 -10.03 26.83 -6.95
C ASP A 110 -9.93 26.53 -5.45
N TYR A 111 -10.26 25.30 -5.06
CA TYR A 111 -10.33 24.90 -3.66
C TYR A 111 -8.95 24.87 -2.97
N MET A 112 -7.88 24.69 -3.74
CA MET A 112 -6.51 24.72 -3.21
C MET A 112 -6.15 26.12 -2.72
N THR A 113 -6.64 27.15 -3.41
CA THR A 113 -6.48 28.54 -3.00
C THR A 113 -7.48 28.92 -1.90
N LYS A 114 -8.76 28.59 -2.09
CA LYS A 114 -9.84 28.91 -1.15
C LYS A 114 -9.59 28.34 0.25
N ASN A 115 -9.15 27.09 0.35
CA ASN A 115 -8.98 26.39 1.62
C ASN A 115 -7.53 26.41 2.13
N LYS A 116 -6.66 27.22 1.54
CA LYS A 116 -5.21 27.23 1.82
C LYS A 116 -4.90 27.42 3.31
N GLU A 117 -5.70 28.19 4.04
CA GLU A 117 -5.48 28.47 5.47
C GLU A 117 -5.56 27.21 6.34
N MET A 118 -6.29 26.17 5.94
CA MET A 118 -6.32 24.88 6.66
C MET A 118 -4.94 24.21 6.73
N LEU A 119 -4.02 24.55 5.82
CA LEU A 119 -2.65 24.04 5.86
C LEU A 119 -1.87 24.57 7.08
N ASN A 120 -2.32 25.69 7.67
CA ASN A 120 -1.66 26.27 8.84
C ASN A 120 -1.78 25.39 10.09
N ASP A 121 -2.76 24.48 10.14
CA ASP A 121 -2.97 23.55 11.24
C ASP A 121 -1.92 22.42 11.29
N TYR A 122 -1.05 22.33 10.27
CA TYR A 122 -0.09 21.23 10.10
C TYR A 122 1.37 21.72 9.97
N PRO A 123 1.93 22.47 10.93
CA PRO A 123 3.32 22.92 10.85
C PRO A 123 4.33 21.78 11.07
N PRO A 124 5.53 21.84 10.44
CA PRO A 124 5.91 22.76 9.36
C PRO A 124 5.40 22.31 7.97
N TYR A 125 4.73 21.16 7.89
CA TYR A 125 4.40 20.46 6.64
C TYR A 125 3.49 21.25 5.71
N GLY A 126 2.52 21.99 6.26
CA GLY A 126 1.62 22.85 5.49
C GLY A 126 2.32 24.06 4.84
N GLN A 127 3.50 24.44 5.35
CA GLN A 127 4.31 25.55 4.84
C GLN A 127 5.38 25.09 3.83
N ALA A 128 5.40 23.81 3.47
CA ALA A 128 6.26 23.31 2.40
C ALA A 128 5.93 24.02 1.07
N ALA A 129 6.95 24.21 0.22
CA ALA A 129 6.78 24.89 -1.07
C ALA A 129 5.71 24.22 -1.96
N VAL A 130 5.65 22.90 -1.90
CA VAL A 130 4.59 22.08 -2.49
C VAL A 130 3.93 21.32 -1.33
N PRO A 131 2.63 21.55 -1.04
CA PRO A 131 1.93 20.83 0.01
C PRO A 131 2.00 19.32 -0.20
N ALA A 132 2.19 18.55 0.88
CA ALA A 132 2.22 17.10 0.83
C ALA A 132 0.95 16.53 0.17
N SER A 133 1.06 15.38 -0.51
CA SER A 133 -0.06 14.76 -1.24
C SER A 133 -1.30 14.53 -0.38
N CYS A 134 -1.11 14.10 0.88
CA CYS A 134 -2.21 13.93 1.84
C CYS A 134 -2.91 15.27 2.14
N LEU A 135 -2.16 16.34 2.39
CA LEU A 135 -2.72 17.66 2.66
C LEU A 135 -3.49 18.24 1.46
N ARG A 136 -3.09 17.93 0.22
CA ARG A 136 -3.90 18.29 -0.97
C ARG A 136 -5.25 17.55 -0.98
N ASN A 137 -5.25 16.26 -0.62
CA ASN A 137 -6.49 15.52 -0.44
C ASN A 137 -7.33 16.04 0.73
N HIS A 138 -6.70 16.53 1.80
CA HIS A 138 -7.39 17.12 2.95
C HIS A 138 -8.27 18.31 2.52
N LEU A 139 -7.73 19.20 1.69
CA LEU A 139 -8.49 20.34 1.13
C LEU A 139 -9.63 19.87 0.21
N MET A 140 -9.37 18.87 -0.64
CA MET A 140 -10.39 18.28 -1.52
C MET A 140 -11.53 17.63 -0.72
N LEU A 141 -11.19 16.94 0.37
CA LEU A 141 -12.17 16.26 1.22
C LEU A 141 -13.09 17.23 1.96
N LYS A 142 -12.63 18.44 2.30
CA LYS A 142 -13.51 19.49 2.83
C LYS A 142 -14.61 19.83 1.83
N GLU A 143 -14.26 20.06 0.56
CA GLU A 143 -15.23 20.36 -0.49
C GLU A 143 -16.25 19.23 -0.67
N MET A 144 -15.78 17.97 -0.68
CA MET A 144 -16.67 16.82 -0.81
C MET A 144 -17.62 16.67 0.39
N LYS A 145 -17.11 16.79 1.62
CA LYS A 145 -17.91 16.67 2.85
C LYS A 145 -18.95 17.78 3.01
N GLU A 146 -18.66 18.97 2.48
CA GLU A 146 -19.57 20.12 2.55
C GLU A 146 -20.51 20.20 1.32
N GLY A 147 -20.56 19.16 0.50
CA GLY A 147 -21.49 19.07 -0.62
C GLY A 147 -21.18 20.01 -1.78
N ARG A 148 -19.91 20.44 -1.92
CA ARG A 148 -19.45 21.34 -3.00
C ARG A 148 -18.84 20.61 -4.20
N GLY A 149 -18.94 19.29 -4.24
CA GLY A 149 -18.59 18.52 -5.43
C GLY A 149 -19.59 18.72 -6.59
N PRO A 150 -19.33 18.14 -7.77
CA PRO A 150 -18.16 17.33 -8.12
C PRO A 150 -16.86 18.15 -8.12
N ILE A 151 -15.72 17.48 -7.96
CA ILE A 151 -14.41 18.11 -8.15
C ILE A 151 -14.01 17.89 -9.60
N TYR A 152 -13.59 18.92 -10.30
CA TYR A 152 -13.22 18.85 -11.71
C TYR A 152 -11.75 19.15 -11.91
N MET A 153 -11.14 18.50 -12.89
CA MET A 153 -9.96 19.02 -13.57
C MET A 153 -10.44 19.97 -14.67
N ASP A 154 -10.03 21.24 -14.61
CA ASP A 154 -10.38 22.26 -15.59
C ASP A 154 -9.50 22.14 -16.85
N THR A 155 -9.75 21.09 -17.63
CA THR A 155 -9.00 20.77 -18.86
C THR A 155 -9.31 21.76 -19.97
N VAL A 156 -10.57 22.21 -20.07
CA VAL A 156 -11.05 23.12 -21.12
C VAL A 156 -10.29 24.44 -21.07
N THR A 157 -10.30 25.11 -19.91
CA THR A 157 -9.61 26.40 -19.76
C THR A 157 -8.10 26.25 -19.91
N ALA A 158 -7.53 25.15 -19.41
CA ALA A 158 -6.09 24.89 -19.51
C ALA A 158 -5.63 24.76 -20.96
N LEU A 159 -6.33 23.96 -21.77
CA LEU A 159 -6.01 23.75 -23.18
C LEU A 159 -6.27 25.01 -24.01
N ALA A 160 -7.38 25.72 -23.76
CA ALA A 160 -7.68 26.99 -24.44
C ALA A 160 -6.56 28.02 -24.21
N LYS A 161 -6.09 28.16 -22.96
CA LYS A 161 -5.01 29.08 -22.62
C LYS A 161 -3.68 28.73 -23.29
N LEU A 162 -3.36 27.45 -23.41
CA LEU A 162 -2.15 27.03 -24.14
C LEU A 162 -2.26 27.36 -25.63
N ALA A 163 -3.44 27.17 -26.22
CA ALA A 163 -3.71 27.48 -27.62
C ALA A 163 -3.59 28.98 -27.97
N GLU A 164 -3.68 29.89 -26.99
CA GLU A 164 -3.41 31.33 -27.21
C GLU A 164 -1.95 31.61 -27.60
N THR A 165 -1.01 30.76 -27.15
CA THR A 165 0.43 30.98 -27.33
C THR A 165 1.09 30.03 -28.31
N LEU A 166 0.37 29.00 -28.76
CA LEU A 166 0.90 27.90 -29.55
C LEU A 166 0.28 27.86 -30.95
N THR A 167 1.06 27.39 -31.93
CA THR A 167 0.56 27.17 -33.28
C THR A 167 -0.43 26.00 -33.34
N PRO A 168 -1.29 25.90 -34.36
CA PRO A 168 -2.22 24.78 -34.51
C PRO A 168 -1.53 23.39 -34.51
N LYS A 169 -0.29 23.31 -35.01
CA LYS A 169 0.50 22.08 -35.01
C LYS A 169 0.95 21.70 -33.60
N GLU A 170 1.40 22.67 -32.81
CA GLU A 170 1.80 22.47 -31.42
C GLU A 170 0.62 22.12 -30.53
N VAL A 171 -0.55 22.75 -30.73
CA VAL A 171 -1.79 22.39 -30.04
C VAL A 171 -2.17 20.93 -30.33
N LYS A 172 -2.13 20.49 -31.60
CA LYS A 172 -2.40 19.10 -31.96
C LYS A 172 -1.37 18.12 -31.36
N HIS A 173 -0.11 18.53 -31.25
CA HIS A 173 0.91 17.72 -30.61
C HIS A 173 0.68 17.57 -29.10
N LEU A 174 0.36 18.67 -28.41
CA LEU A 174 0.00 18.65 -26.99
C LEU A 174 -1.25 17.81 -26.71
N GLU A 175 -2.25 17.86 -27.58
CA GLU A 175 -3.41 16.99 -27.49
C GLU A 175 -2.99 15.52 -27.59
N ALA A 176 -2.09 15.17 -28.52
CA ALA A 176 -1.53 13.83 -28.60
C ALA A 176 -0.77 13.43 -27.33
N GLU A 177 0.04 14.32 -26.74
CA GLU A 177 0.73 14.08 -25.46
C GLU A 177 -0.26 13.85 -24.30
N ALA A 178 -1.37 14.59 -24.28
CA ALA A 178 -2.42 14.41 -23.26
C ALA A 178 -3.10 13.04 -23.38
N TRP A 179 -3.33 12.55 -24.60
CA TRP A 179 -3.85 11.21 -24.84
C TRP A 179 -2.80 10.12 -24.57
N GLU A 180 -1.53 10.37 -24.92
CA GLU A 180 -0.41 9.46 -24.67
C GLU A 180 -0.22 9.20 -23.17
N ASP A 181 -0.36 10.23 -22.31
CA ASP A 181 -0.35 10.08 -20.84
C ASP A 181 -1.37 9.02 -20.36
N PHE A 182 -2.48 8.85 -21.06
CA PHE A 182 -3.45 7.79 -20.74
C PHE A 182 -3.16 6.49 -21.47
N LEU A 183 -2.84 6.53 -22.76
CA LEU A 183 -2.62 5.34 -23.58
C LEU A 183 -1.40 4.53 -23.12
N ASP A 184 -0.38 5.19 -22.58
CA ASP A 184 0.86 4.54 -22.14
C ASP A 184 0.75 3.85 -20.77
N MET A 185 -0.18 4.28 -19.91
CA MET A 185 -0.24 3.76 -18.53
C MET A 185 -1.64 3.47 -17.97
N CYS A 186 -2.70 4.04 -18.53
CA CYS A 186 -4.06 3.88 -18.02
C CYS A 186 -5.15 3.97 -19.11
N VAL A 187 -5.13 3.02 -20.05
CA VAL A 187 -6.15 2.90 -21.13
C VAL A 187 -7.59 2.84 -20.59
N GLY A 188 -7.78 2.40 -19.35
CA GLY A 188 -9.09 2.43 -18.69
C GLY A 188 -9.71 3.83 -18.64
N GLN A 189 -8.90 4.89 -18.47
CA GLN A 189 -9.40 6.26 -18.50
C GLN A 189 -9.86 6.68 -19.90
N CYS A 190 -9.15 6.28 -20.96
CA CYS A 190 -9.59 6.50 -22.34
C CYS A 190 -10.97 5.87 -22.57
N GLY A 191 -11.18 4.66 -22.07
CA GLY A 191 -12.47 3.98 -22.15
C GLY A 191 -13.61 4.75 -21.47
N ILE A 192 -13.35 5.36 -20.31
CA ILE A 192 -14.32 6.23 -19.63
C ILE A 192 -14.64 7.46 -20.47
N TRP A 193 -13.62 8.18 -20.97
CA TRP A 193 -13.84 9.38 -21.78
C TRP A 193 -14.59 9.09 -23.07
N VAL A 194 -14.24 8.01 -23.77
CA VAL A 194 -14.97 7.57 -24.97
C VAL A 194 -16.41 7.17 -24.61
N GLY A 195 -16.61 6.41 -23.53
CA GLY A 195 -17.94 5.97 -23.09
C GLY A 195 -18.87 7.10 -22.65
N GLU A 196 -18.30 8.21 -22.17
CA GLU A 196 -19.05 9.38 -21.68
C GLU A 196 -19.05 10.57 -22.67
N ASN A 197 -18.55 10.37 -23.89
CA ASN A 197 -18.37 11.41 -24.91
C ASN A 197 -17.65 12.65 -24.37
N VAL A 198 -16.54 12.43 -23.65
CA VAL A 198 -15.70 13.50 -23.11
C VAL A 198 -14.60 13.84 -24.11
N ASP A 199 -14.70 15.03 -24.68
CA ASP A 199 -13.58 15.72 -25.31
C ASP A 199 -12.97 16.68 -24.27
N PRO A 200 -11.68 16.53 -23.88
CA PRO A 200 -11.07 17.37 -22.85
C PRO A 200 -11.00 18.86 -23.22
N ARG A 201 -11.20 19.22 -24.50
CA ARG A 201 -11.27 20.60 -25.01
C ARG A 201 -12.65 21.22 -24.81
N GLU A 202 -13.68 20.41 -24.63
CA GLU A 202 -15.07 20.85 -24.54
C GLU A 202 -15.71 20.56 -23.17
N LYS A 203 -15.24 19.52 -22.47
CA LYS A 203 -15.83 19.03 -21.23
C LYS A 203 -14.76 18.67 -20.19
N ASN A 204 -14.84 19.34 -19.04
CA ASN A 204 -14.03 19.02 -17.88
C ASN A 204 -14.35 17.63 -17.31
N SER A 205 -13.35 16.99 -16.72
CA SER A 205 -13.48 15.63 -16.16
C SER A 205 -13.42 15.63 -14.63
N GLU A 206 -14.24 14.79 -14.02
CA GLU A 206 -14.31 14.67 -12.57
C GLU A 206 -13.03 14.05 -11.97
N LEU A 207 -12.65 14.52 -10.79
CA LEU A 207 -11.59 13.97 -9.95
C LEU A 207 -12.19 13.33 -8.70
N MET A 208 -11.58 12.24 -8.24
CA MET A 208 -12.02 11.51 -7.07
C MET A 208 -10.81 10.93 -6.32
N PRO A 209 -10.75 11.00 -4.97
CA PRO A 209 -9.79 10.24 -4.20
C PRO A 209 -10.26 8.78 -4.16
N THR A 210 -9.39 7.82 -4.48
CA THR A 210 -9.77 6.39 -4.57
C THR A 210 -9.94 5.75 -3.19
N GLU A 211 -10.25 4.46 -3.14
CA GLU A 211 -9.99 3.66 -1.94
C GLU A 211 -8.48 3.61 -1.60
N PRO A 212 -8.11 3.36 -0.32
CA PRO A 212 -6.71 3.27 0.06
C PRO A 212 -5.95 2.07 -0.53
N TYR A 213 -4.68 2.29 -0.83
CA TYR A 213 -3.71 1.25 -1.21
C TYR A 213 -2.51 1.22 -0.26
N LEU A 214 -1.92 0.04 -0.09
CA LEU A 214 -0.70 -0.14 0.71
C LEU A 214 0.47 -0.46 -0.21
N LEU A 215 1.49 0.40 -0.17
CA LEU A 215 2.64 0.36 -1.05
C LEU A 215 3.81 1.13 -0.44
N GLY A 216 5.03 0.68 -0.77
CA GLY A 216 6.28 1.26 -0.28
C GLY A 216 7.07 2.04 -1.34
N SER A 217 6.74 1.87 -2.64
CA SER A 217 7.52 2.48 -3.73
C SER A 217 6.99 3.82 -4.23
N HIS A 218 5.69 4.09 -4.15
CA HIS A 218 5.07 5.32 -4.65
C HIS A 218 5.01 6.39 -3.56
N SER A 219 3.86 7.04 -3.35
CA SER A 219 3.72 8.15 -2.39
C SER A 219 3.31 7.67 -1.00
N GLY A 220 3.10 6.36 -0.86
CA GLY A 220 3.10 5.69 0.43
C GLY A 220 4.48 5.14 0.78
N CYS A 221 4.64 4.73 2.03
CA CYS A 221 5.89 4.20 2.57
C CYS A 221 5.66 3.05 3.57
N CYS A 222 4.55 2.33 3.49
CA CYS A 222 4.38 1.11 4.29
C CYS A 222 5.18 -0.05 3.71
N GLY A 223 5.75 -0.88 4.58
CA GLY A 223 6.47 -2.07 4.15
C GLY A 223 7.29 -2.70 5.28
N ILE A 224 8.40 -3.32 4.89
CA ILE A 224 9.29 -4.08 5.77
C ILE A 224 10.45 -3.17 6.19
N TRP A 225 10.87 -3.29 7.46
CA TRP A 225 12.07 -2.64 7.99
C TRP A 225 13.32 -3.37 7.47
N VAL A 226 14.22 -2.62 6.83
CA VAL A 226 15.40 -3.19 6.18
C VAL A 226 16.67 -2.44 6.55
N SER A 227 17.80 -3.14 6.47
CA SER A 227 19.11 -2.56 6.70
C SER A 227 19.41 -1.53 5.61
N GLY A 228 19.72 -0.31 6.04
CA GLY A 228 20.23 0.76 5.20
C GLY A 228 21.70 0.54 4.79
N PRO A 229 22.29 1.51 4.07
CA PRO A 229 23.71 1.50 3.73
C PRO A 229 24.57 2.05 4.88
N THR A 230 25.88 1.79 4.86
CA THR A 230 26.82 2.15 5.95
C THR A 230 27.43 3.55 5.80
N ASP A 231 27.18 4.22 4.69
CA ASP A 231 27.91 5.40 4.20
C ASP A 231 27.08 6.69 4.21
N VAL A 232 25.89 6.67 4.83
CA VAL A 232 24.97 7.82 4.88
C VAL A 232 24.76 8.38 6.30
N GLY A 233 25.58 7.96 7.26
CA GLY A 233 25.49 8.44 8.65
C GLY A 233 24.25 7.97 9.42
N ALA A 234 23.66 6.83 9.01
CA ALA A 234 22.48 6.29 9.67
C ALA A 234 22.76 5.88 11.14
N PRO A 235 21.81 6.05 12.07
CA PRO A 235 21.98 5.67 13.47
C PRO A 235 22.37 4.20 13.65
N THR A 236 23.31 3.95 14.56
CA THR A 236 23.77 2.59 14.92
C THR A 236 23.28 2.13 16.29
N THR A 237 22.60 3.02 17.03
CA THR A 237 22.04 2.75 18.36
C THR A 237 20.53 2.68 18.31
N GLU A 238 19.93 2.04 19.31
CA GLU A 238 18.50 2.09 19.57
C GLU A 238 18.26 2.94 20.82
N GLU A 239 17.27 3.83 20.76
CA GLU A 239 17.03 4.82 21.81
C GLU A 239 15.63 4.69 22.45
N TYR A 240 14.74 3.88 21.89
CA TYR A 240 13.45 3.59 22.51
C TYR A 240 13.46 2.27 23.28
N ASP A 241 12.86 2.30 24.46
CA ASP A 241 12.50 1.10 25.20
C ASP A 241 11.38 0.32 24.48
N GLY A 242 11.35 -0.99 24.68
CA GLY A 242 10.29 -1.86 24.14
C GLY A 242 10.56 -2.42 22.74
N VAL A 243 11.67 -2.06 22.08
CA VAL A 243 12.13 -2.79 20.89
C VAL A 243 12.53 -4.21 21.30
N PRO A 244 11.95 -5.27 20.71
CA PRO A 244 12.30 -6.64 21.05
C PRO A 244 13.80 -6.91 20.95
N ALA A 245 14.39 -7.46 22.02
CA ALA A 245 15.85 -7.58 22.17
C ALA A 245 16.55 -8.46 21.11
N HIS A 246 15.81 -9.33 20.43
CA HIS A 246 16.33 -10.19 19.36
C HIS A 246 16.45 -9.46 18.01
N LEU A 247 15.85 -8.26 17.87
CA LEU A 247 15.91 -7.48 16.64
C LEU A 247 17.21 -6.65 16.59
N PRO A 248 17.69 -6.32 15.37
CA PRO A 248 18.84 -5.44 15.22
C PRO A 248 18.64 -4.04 15.83
N LYS A 249 19.73 -3.47 16.33
CA LYS A 249 19.79 -2.07 16.80
C LYS A 249 20.23 -1.15 15.66
N GLY A 250 19.73 0.09 15.66
CA GLY A 250 20.02 1.06 14.61
C GLY A 250 19.38 0.70 13.28
N TRP A 251 19.84 1.37 12.21
CA TRP A 251 19.26 1.27 10.87
C TRP A 251 20.12 0.45 9.91
N ASN A 252 21.22 -0.14 10.39
CA ASN A 252 22.11 -0.97 9.58
C ASN A 252 22.66 -2.14 10.39
N TRP A 253 22.56 -3.35 9.85
CA TRP A 253 23.05 -4.58 10.46
C TRP A 253 23.73 -5.51 9.44
N GLY A 254 24.34 -4.93 8.40
CA GLY A 254 25.25 -5.63 7.51
C GLY A 254 24.88 -5.49 6.04
N TYR A 255 23.80 -6.14 5.61
CA TYR A 255 23.48 -6.29 4.19
C TYR A 255 22.34 -5.36 3.78
N ARG A 256 22.62 -4.39 2.90
CA ARG A 256 21.61 -3.43 2.43
C ARG A 256 20.38 -4.16 1.86
N SER A 257 19.19 -3.71 2.25
CA SER A 257 17.88 -4.25 1.89
C SER A 257 17.56 -5.64 2.48
N MET A 258 18.41 -6.17 3.36
CA MET A 258 18.07 -7.34 4.17
C MET A 258 17.09 -6.93 5.26
N THR A 259 16.05 -7.73 5.46
CA THR A 259 15.10 -7.57 6.56
C THR A 259 15.76 -7.95 7.90
N THR A 260 14.99 -7.95 8.99
CA THR A 260 15.46 -8.49 10.27
C THR A 260 15.57 -10.02 10.29
N VAL A 261 14.96 -10.71 9.31
CA VAL A 261 15.15 -12.15 9.06
C VAL A 261 16.40 -12.34 8.20
N LYS A 262 17.38 -13.09 8.72
CA LYS A 262 18.66 -13.31 8.04
C LYS A 262 18.44 -14.01 6.70
N GLY A 263 19.04 -13.46 5.65
CA GLY A 263 18.95 -14.00 4.29
C GLY A 263 17.67 -13.63 3.55
N LEU A 264 16.70 -12.99 4.22
CA LEU A 264 15.49 -12.47 3.58
C LEU A 264 15.71 -11.01 3.19
N PHE A 265 15.52 -10.70 1.92
CA PHE A 265 15.68 -9.38 1.31
C PHE A 265 14.37 -8.92 0.68
N THR A 266 14.25 -7.63 0.43
CA THR A 266 13.11 -7.06 -0.30
C THR A 266 13.52 -5.80 -1.07
N ALA A 267 12.65 -5.34 -1.97
CA ALA A 267 12.85 -4.16 -2.80
C ALA A 267 11.50 -3.61 -3.30
N GLY A 268 11.52 -2.39 -3.84
CA GLY A 268 10.35 -1.74 -4.39
C GLY A 268 9.31 -1.48 -3.31
N ASP A 269 8.09 -1.98 -3.53
CA ASP A 269 7.00 -1.84 -2.56
C ASP A 269 7.25 -2.54 -1.22
N GLY A 270 8.16 -3.51 -1.19
CA GLY A 270 8.45 -4.23 0.04
C GLY A 270 9.26 -3.45 1.05
N VAL A 271 10.08 -2.48 0.62
CA VAL A 271 10.87 -1.66 1.54
C VAL A 271 10.03 -0.49 2.06
N GLY A 272 9.75 -0.48 3.36
CA GLY A 272 9.00 0.58 4.02
C GLY A 272 9.85 1.82 4.34
N ALA A 273 9.22 2.82 4.98
CA ALA A 273 9.81 4.06 5.47
C ALA A 273 10.56 4.95 4.45
N SER A 274 10.53 4.58 3.16
CA SER A 274 11.36 5.22 2.12
C SER A 274 10.64 5.26 0.76
N GLY A 275 9.44 5.86 0.77
CA GLY A 275 8.63 6.08 -0.44
C GLY A 275 9.33 6.94 -1.50
N HIS A 276 8.61 7.27 -2.56
CA HIS A 276 9.04 8.04 -3.72
C HIS A 276 10.15 7.38 -4.56
N LYS A 277 10.17 6.04 -4.60
CA LYS A 277 11.05 5.23 -5.46
C LYS A 277 10.55 5.22 -6.92
N PHE A 278 9.24 5.04 -7.11
CA PHE A 278 8.61 4.81 -8.42
C PHE A 278 9.26 3.65 -9.19
N SER A 279 9.13 3.61 -10.52
CA SER A 279 9.67 2.53 -11.36
C SER A 279 11.20 2.47 -11.32
N SER A 280 11.87 3.60 -11.55
CA SER A 280 13.34 3.68 -11.64
C SER A 280 14.02 3.41 -10.29
N GLY A 281 13.48 3.96 -9.20
CA GLY A 281 13.98 3.70 -7.84
C GLY A 281 13.72 2.28 -7.39
N SER A 282 12.56 1.68 -7.72
CA SER A 282 12.29 0.28 -7.42
C SER A 282 13.26 -0.66 -8.14
N HIS A 283 13.52 -0.40 -9.42
CA HIS A 283 14.52 -1.17 -10.18
C HIS A 283 15.92 -1.01 -9.57
N THR A 284 16.30 0.22 -9.20
CA THR A 284 17.60 0.52 -8.58
C THR A 284 17.75 -0.17 -7.22
N GLU A 285 16.73 -0.13 -6.38
CA GLU A 285 16.72 -0.82 -5.09
C GLU A 285 16.83 -2.35 -5.25
N GLY A 286 16.18 -2.93 -6.25
CA GLY A 286 16.34 -4.34 -6.60
C GLY A 286 17.77 -4.70 -6.98
N ARG A 287 18.46 -3.85 -7.79
CA ARG A 287 19.88 -4.05 -8.13
C ARG A 287 20.77 -4.03 -6.89
N LEU A 288 20.50 -3.12 -5.96
CA LEU A 288 21.25 -2.98 -4.72
C LEU A 288 21.05 -4.17 -3.79
N ALA A 289 19.79 -4.61 -3.62
CA ALA A 289 19.45 -5.81 -2.86
C ALA A 289 20.13 -7.06 -3.46
N ALA A 290 20.09 -7.22 -4.78
CA ALA A 290 20.73 -8.35 -5.47
C ALA A 290 22.25 -8.41 -5.23
N LYS A 291 22.94 -7.27 -5.27
CA LYS A 291 24.37 -7.20 -4.91
C LYS A 291 24.61 -7.65 -3.46
N SER A 292 23.77 -7.20 -2.53
CA SER A 292 23.84 -7.62 -1.12
C SER A 292 23.56 -9.11 -0.93
N MET A 293 22.61 -9.68 -1.68
CA MET A 293 22.30 -11.12 -1.65
C MET A 293 23.47 -11.97 -2.09
N VAL A 294 24.17 -11.59 -3.17
CA VAL A 294 25.39 -12.29 -3.62
C VAL A 294 26.45 -12.24 -2.51
N LYS A 295 26.69 -11.06 -1.93
CA LYS A 295 27.62 -10.92 -0.82
C LYS A 295 27.23 -11.80 0.37
N TYR A 296 25.95 -11.81 0.75
CA TYR A 296 25.43 -12.66 1.82
C TYR A 296 25.70 -14.14 1.56
N CYS A 297 25.44 -14.62 0.34
CA CYS A 297 25.70 -16.01 -0.02
C CYS A 297 27.18 -16.38 0.01
N LEU A 298 28.08 -15.46 -0.36
CA LEU A 298 29.53 -15.66 -0.28
C LEU A 298 30.02 -15.69 1.17
N ASP A 299 29.56 -14.75 1.99
CA ASP A 299 29.90 -14.67 3.41
C ASP A 299 29.30 -15.84 4.22
N ASN A 300 28.31 -16.56 3.65
CA ASN A 300 27.65 -17.74 4.24
C ASN A 300 27.76 -18.96 3.28
N ALA A 301 28.94 -19.17 2.66
CA ALA A 301 29.13 -20.21 1.64
C ALA A 301 28.77 -21.62 2.14
N ASP A 302 29.07 -21.94 3.39
CA ASP A 302 28.86 -23.26 4.00
C ASP A 302 27.43 -23.48 4.52
N PHE A 303 26.56 -22.46 4.47
CA PHE A 303 25.19 -22.59 4.94
C PHE A 303 24.37 -23.53 4.05
N ALA A 304 23.85 -24.61 4.62
CA ALA A 304 22.91 -25.50 3.93
C ALA A 304 21.49 -25.29 4.51
N PRO A 305 20.58 -24.61 3.77
CA PRO A 305 19.23 -24.33 4.28
C PRO A 305 18.40 -25.60 4.47
N GLU A 306 17.71 -25.71 5.61
CA GLU A 306 16.80 -26.79 5.94
C GLU A 306 15.46 -26.23 6.46
N PHE A 307 14.35 -26.73 5.92
CA PHE A 307 13.01 -26.38 6.39
C PHE A 307 12.73 -27.03 7.75
N ASP A 308 12.04 -26.30 8.62
CA ASP A 308 11.46 -26.80 9.87
C ASP A 308 10.27 -27.74 9.63
N GLU A 309 9.58 -27.57 8.49
CA GLU A 309 8.49 -28.42 8.03
C GLU A 309 8.95 -29.44 6.97
N THR A 310 8.31 -30.62 6.96
CA THR A 310 8.45 -31.62 5.90
C THR A 310 7.80 -31.15 4.59
N HIS A 311 8.24 -31.69 3.45
CA HIS A 311 7.64 -31.35 2.16
C HIS A 311 6.14 -31.71 2.10
N GLU A 312 5.74 -32.78 2.78
CA GLU A 312 4.35 -33.23 2.90
C GLU A 312 3.50 -32.25 3.71
N GLN A 313 4.02 -31.71 4.82
CA GLN A 313 3.32 -30.68 5.60
C GLN A 313 3.13 -29.37 4.82
N ILE A 314 4.15 -28.95 4.07
CA ILE A 314 4.07 -27.79 3.19
C ILE A 314 3.00 -28.02 2.11
N ALA A 315 3.01 -29.21 1.49
CA ALA A 315 2.04 -29.58 0.47
C ALA A 315 0.61 -29.65 1.00
N GLU A 316 0.43 -30.20 2.21
CA GLU A 316 -0.85 -30.26 2.91
C GLU A 316 -1.43 -28.85 3.11
N THR A 317 -0.60 -27.93 3.58
CA THR A 317 -0.99 -26.54 3.81
C THR A 317 -1.40 -25.88 2.50
N ILE A 318 -0.57 -25.98 1.45
CA ILE A 318 -0.85 -25.39 0.13
C ILE A 318 -2.16 -25.92 -0.46
N TRP A 319 -2.39 -27.23 -0.41
CA TRP A 319 -3.58 -27.86 -0.99
C TRP A 319 -4.82 -27.82 -0.09
N ARG A 320 -4.73 -27.30 1.14
CA ARG A 320 -5.85 -27.26 2.08
C ARG A 320 -7.16 -26.74 1.44
N PRO A 321 -7.18 -25.62 0.68
CA PRO A 321 -8.42 -25.15 0.08
C PRO A 321 -9.05 -26.12 -0.93
N VAL A 322 -8.23 -26.90 -1.65
CA VAL A 322 -8.72 -27.93 -2.57
C VAL A 322 -9.32 -29.10 -1.79
N LYS A 323 -8.66 -29.52 -0.70
CA LYS A 323 -9.21 -30.57 0.18
C LYS A 323 -10.53 -30.15 0.80
N THR A 324 -10.61 -28.94 1.35
CA THR A 324 -11.84 -28.36 1.87
C THR A 324 -12.98 -28.40 0.85
N PHE A 325 -12.70 -28.05 -0.41
CA PHE A 325 -13.68 -28.15 -1.48
C PHE A 325 -14.12 -29.59 -1.72
N LEU A 326 -13.18 -30.51 -1.97
CA LEU A 326 -13.49 -31.90 -2.32
C LEU A 326 -14.26 -32.64 -1.21
N THR A 327 -13.96 -32.35 0.06
CA THR A 327 -14.64 -32.96 1.21
C THR A 327 -16.08 -32.48 1.36
N HIS A 328 -16.38 -31.22 1.05
CA HIS A 328 -17.66 -30.61 1.43
C HIS A 328 -18.54 -30.18 0.25
N LYS A 329 -18.07 -30.24 -1.00
CA LYS A 329 -18.79 -29.74 -2.18
C LYS A 329 -20.20 -30.31 -2.36
N ASP A 330 -20.44 -31.54 -1.91
CA ASP A 330 -21.71 -32.26 -2.10
C ASP A 330 -22.71 -32.05 -0.95
N TYR A 331 -22.35 -31.26 0.08
CA TYR A 331 -23.25 -30.95 1.19
C TYR A 331 -24.45 -30.10 0.76
N THR A 332 -24.31 -29.27 -0.28
CA THR A 332 -25.39 -28.47 -0.87
C THR A 332 -25.50 -28.71 -2.36
N THR A 333 -26.66 -28.38 -2.95
CA THR A 333 -26.88 -28.47 -4.40
C THR A 333 -26.24 -27.32 -5.19
N ALA A 334 -25.83 -26.25 -4.52
CA ALA A 334 -25.16 -25.10 -5.11
C ALA A 334 -23.79 -24.92 -4.49
N ILE A 335 -22.73 -25.23 -5.25
CA ILE A 335 -21.35 -25.22 -4.72
C ILE A 335 -20.90 -23.88 -4.15
N ASP A 336 -21.52 -22.75 -4.52
CA ASP A 336 -21.14 -21.44 -3.99
C ASP A 336 -21.89 -21.06 -2.71
N VAL A 337 -22.87 -21.87 -2.28
CA VAL A 337 -23.64 -21.69 -1.05
C VAL A 337 -23.45 -22.93 -0.18
N ASN A 338 -22.47 -22.91 0.72
CA ASN A 338 -22.11 -24.05 1.55
C ASN A 338 -21.68 -23.59 2.94
N PRO A 339 -22.21 -24.15 4.05
CA PRO A 339 -21.85 -23.73 5.40
C PRO A 339 -20.46 -24.21 5.86
N ASN A 340 -19.83 -25.16 5.14
CA ASN A 340 -18.55 -25.74 5.53
C ASN A 340 -17.33 -25.03 4.92
N TYR A 341 -17.54 -24.10 3.98
CA TYR A 341 -16.45 -23.33 3.40
C TYR A 341 -16.86 -21.94 2.93
N ILE A 342 -15.86 -21.10 2.67
CA ILE A 342 -16.01 -19.78 2.06
C ILE A 342 -15.29 -19.73 0.72
N THR A 343 -15.91 -19.13 -0.29
CA THR A 343 -15.24 -18.92 -1.59
C THR A 343 -14.24 -17.76 -1.50
N PRO A 344 -13.18 -17.74 -2.32
CA PRO A 344 -12.23 -16.62 -2.33
C PRO A 344 -12.92 -15.27 -2.57
N LYS A 345 -13.92 -15.20 -3.46
CA LYS A 345 -14.69 -13.98 -3.74
C LYS A 345 -15.47 -13.50 -2.51
N MET A 346 -16.15 -14.40 -1.81
CA MET A 346 -16.89 -14.06 -0.58
C MET A 346 -15.95 -13.55 0.52
N LEU A 347 -14.80 -14.20 0.69
CA LEU A 347 -13.81 -13.77 1.68
C LEU A 347 -13.28 -12.37 1.36
N GLN A 348 -12.94 -12.11 0.10
CA GLN A 348 -12.45 -10.79 -0.34
C GLN A 348 -13.51 -9.70 -0.12
N MET A 349 -14.77 -9.94 -0.49
CA MET A 349 -15.87 -9.00 -0.27
C MET A 349 -16.07 -8.69 1.23
N ARG A 350 -15.96 -9.71 2.08
CA ARG A 350 -16.05 -9.54 3.54
C ARG A 350 -14.87 -8.73 4.09
N LEU A 351 -13.64 -9.02 3.65
CA LEU A 351 -12.45 -8.25 4.01
C LEU A 351 -12.61 -6.77 3.61
N GLN A 352 -12.96 -6.53 2.35
CA GLN A 352 -13.15 -5.19 1.80
C GLN A 352 -14.19 -4.38 2.57
N LYS A 353 -15.31 -5.01 2.95
CA LYS A 353 -16.35 -4.38 3.78
C LYS A 353 -15.80 -3.98 5.16
N ILE A 354 -15.07 -4.88 5.82
CA ILE A 354 -14.47 -4.61 7.15
C ILE A 354 -13.51 -3.41 7.06
N MET A 355 -12.58 -3.46 6.10
CA MET A 355 -11.58 -2.41 5.96
C MET A 355 -12.21 -1.07 5.57
N ASP A 356 -13.23 -1.08 4.71
CA ASP A 356 -13.91 0.12 4.25
C ASP A 356 -14.70 0.82 5.36
N GLU A 357 -15.48 0.06 6.12
CA GLU A 357 -16.40 0.61 7.12
C GLU A 357 -15.73 0.97 8.44
N TYR A 358 -14.61 0.31 8.79
CA TYR A 358 -14.00 0.45 10.10
C TYR A 358 -12.56 0.98 10.09
N VAL A 359 -11.80 0.75 9.02
CA VAL A 359 -10.37 1.07 8.94
C VAL A 359 -10.13 2.27 8.03
N ALA A 360 -11.01 3.28 8.09
CA ALA A 360 -10.90 4.53 7.33
C ALA A 360 -10.93 4.34 5.80
N GLY A 361 -11.90 3.59 5.28
CA GLY A 361 -12.14 3.52 3.84
C GLY A 361 -12.95 4.69 3.28
N VAL A 362 -13.47 4.51 2.06
CA VAL A 362 -14.26 5.53 1.37
C VAL A 362 -15.63 5.71 2.02
N ALA A 363 -16.21 4.66 2.61
CA ALA A 363 -17.52 4.70 3.27
C ALA A 363 -17.62 5.72 4.41
N THR A 364 -16.49 6.04 5.05
CA THR A 364 -16.43 6.96 6.19
C THR A 364 -15.63 8.22 5.89
N TYR A 365 -15.41 8.55 4.61
CA TYR A 365 -14.53 9.65 4.19
C TYR A 365 -13.15 9.58 4.87
N TYR A 366 -12.59 8.37 4.92
CA TYR A 366 -11.28 8.07 5.50
C TYR A 366 -11.16 8.36 7.00
N ASN A 367 -12.27 8.34 7.74
CA ASN A 367 -12.27 8.48 9.20
C ASN A 367 -12.33 7.12 9.90
N THR A 368 -11.63 7.00 11.02
CA THR A 368 -11.70 5.89 11.97
C THR A 368 -11.43 6.38 13.40
N ASN A 369 -11.59 5.54 14.41
CA ASN A 369 -11.28 5.80 15.82
C ASN A 369 -11.03 4.49 16.57
N ASP A 370 -10.67 4.58 17.85
CA ASP A 370 -10.45 3.42 18.73
C ASP A 370 -11.61 2.40 18.68
N LYS A 371 -12.86 2.85 18.71
CA LYS A 371 -14.05 1.96 18.71
C LYS A 371 -14.21 1.23 17.38
N MET A 372 -14.09 1.93 16.26
CA MET A 372 -14.17 1.33 14.93
C MET A 372 -13.05 0.31 14.73
N LEU A 373 -11.83 0.63 15.16
CA LEU A 373 -10.69 -0.28 15.06
C LEU A 373 -10.86 -1.51 15.96
N GLY A 374 -11.45 -1.39 17.14
CA GLY A 374 -11.79 -2.54 17.98
C GLY A 374 -12.77 -3.50 17.29
N VAL A 375 -13.80 -2.96 16.63
CA VAL A 375 -14.74 -3.78 15.83
C VAL A 375 -14.05 -4.42 14.62
N ALA A 376 -13.14 -3.70 13.96
CA ALA A 376 -12.35 -4.25 12.86
C ALA A 376 -11.50 -5.43 13.32
N GLU A 377 -10.88 -5.33 14.49
CA GLU A 377 -10.03 -6.37 15.07
C GLU A 377 -10.81 -7.67 15.30
N GLU A 378 -11.95 -7.61 16.00
CA GLU A 378 -12.82 -8.78 16.22
C GLU A 378 -13.24 -9.42 14.89
N LYS A 379 -13.59 -8.60 13.89
CA LYS A 379 -14.04 -9.10 12.58
C LYS A 379 -12.91 -9.71 11.76
N LEU A 380 -11.70 -9.15 11.82
CA LEU A 380 -10.53 -9.70 11.16
C LEU A 380 -10.06 -11.00 11.83
N GLU A 381 -10.19 -11.12 13.16
CA GLU A 381 -9.92 -12.37 13.87
C GLU A 381 -10.84 -13.50 13.40
N MET A 382 -12.16 -13.27 13.38
CA MET A 382 -13.12 -14.23 12.80
C MET A 382 -12.84 -14.53 11.32
N LEU A 383 -12.43 -13.52 10.54
CA LEU A 383 -12.10 -13.71 9.12
C LEU A 383 -10.85 -14.58 8.94
N LYS A 384 -9.85 -14.45 9.82
CA LYS A 384 -8.66 -15.32 9.85
C LYS A 384 -9.04 -16.75 10.16
N GLU A 385 -9.95 -16.99 11.12
CA GLU A 385 -10.46 -18.33 11.41
C GLU A 385 -11.18 -18.93 10.21
N ASP A 386 -12.07 -18.17 9.56
CA ASP A 386 -12.80 -18.61 8.38
C ASP A 386 -11.88 -18.82 7.16
N SER A 387 -10.73 -18.15 7.09
CA SER A 387 -9.73 -18.36 6.03
C SER A 387 -9.17 -19.80 6.04
N LEU A 388 -9.21 -20.50 7.18
CA LEU A 388 -8.85 -21.91 7.26
C LEU A 388 -9.83 -22.82 6.51
N LYS A 389 -11.06 -22.32 6.29
CA LYS A 389 -12.14 -22.96 5.54
C LYS A 389 -12.31 -22.39 4.13
N LEU A 390 -11.31 -21.68 3.59
CA LEU A 390 -11.31 -21.31 2.18
C LEU A 390 -11.43 -22.55 1.30
N ARG A 391 -12.18 -22.46 0.20
CA ARG A 391 -12.24 -23.51 -0.82
C ARG A 391 -11.49 -23.11 -2.08
N ALA A 392 -11.05 -24.09 -2.87
CA ALA A 392 -10.57 -23.89 -4.22
C ALA A 392 -11.05 -25.03 -5.15
N LYS A 393 -11.86 -24.70 -6.16
CA LYS A 393 -12.35 -25.68 -7.13
C LYS A 393 -11.41 -25.93 -8.31
N ASP A 394 -10.47 -25.03 -8.54
CA ASP A 394 -9.47 -25.08 -9.60
C ASP A 394 -8.19 -24.32 -9.17
N LEU A 395 -7.15 -24.36 -10.00
CA LEU A 395 -5.86 -23.70 -9.72
C LEU A 395 -5.97 -22.16 -9.64
N HIS A 396 -6.95 -21.56 -10.32
CA HIS A 396 -7.18 -20.13 -10.24
C HIS A 396 -7.81 -19.73 -8.91
N GLU A 397 -8.82 -20.47 -8.44
CA GLU A 397 -9.37 -20.26 -7.11
C GLU A 397 -8.34 -20.56 -6.02
N LEU A 398 -7.41 -21.50 -6.24
CA LEU A 398 -6.31 -21.74 -5.30
C LEU A 398 -5.37 -20.52 -5.19
N LEU A 399 -5.02 -19.90 -6.33
CA LEU A 399 -4.32 -18.61 -6.35
C LEU A 399 -5.09 -17.55 -5.57
N ARG A 400 -6.38 -17.38 -5.86
CA ARG A 400 -7.22 -16.37 -5.19
C ARG A 400 -7.38 -16.63 -3.69
N ALA A 401 -7.43 -17.89 -3.26
CA ALA A 401 -7.48 -18.26 -1.85
C ALA A 401 -6.23 -17.77 -1.10
N TRP A 402 -5.04 -18.09 -1.63
CA TRP A 402 -3.77 -17.65 -1.05
C TRP A 402 -3.56 -16.14 -1.10
N GLU A 403 -3.88 -15.49 -2.22
CA GLU A 403 -3.84 -14.03 -2.32
C GLU A 403 -4.75 -13.36 -1.26
N ASN A 404 -5.93 -13.90 -1.00
CA ASN A 404 -6.82 -13.32 0.00
C ASN A 404 -6.37 -13.60 1.43
N TYR A 405 -5.71 -14.74 1.68
CA TYR A 405 -5.03 -14.96 2.96
C TYR A 405 -3.94 -13.89 3.19
N HIS A 406 -3.11 -13.60 2.18
CA HIS A 406 -2.10 -12.54 2.26
C HIS A 406 -2.72 -11.16 2.52
N ARG A 407 -3.85 -10.85 1.88
CA ARG A 407 -4.58 -9.60 2.14
C ARG A 407 -5.05 -9.51 3.59
N ILE A 408 -5.53 -10.59 4.21
CA ILE A 408 -5.98 -10.56 5.61
C ILE A 408 -4.83 -10.16 6.55
N LEU A 409 -3.67 -10.81 6.46
CA LEU A 409 -2.53 -10.48 7.32
C LEU A 409 -2.02 -9.05 7.08
N THR A 410 -2.03 -8.61 5.83
CA THR A 410 -1.67 -7.23 5.50
C THR A 410 -2.67 -6.21 6.09
N ALA A 411 -3.97 -6.51 6.04
CA ALA A 411 -5.02 -5.70 6.65
C ALA A 411 -4.85 -5.58 8.15
N GLU A 412 -4.55 -6.70 8.81
CA GLU A 412 -4.32 -6.72 10.25
C GLU A 412 -3.09 -5.89 10.64
N ALA A 413 -1.96 -6.04 9.93
CA ALA A 413 -0.76 -5.23 10.15
C ALA A 413 -1.06 -3.72 10.04
N HIS A 414 -1.79 -3.35 8.98
CA HIS A 414 -2.20 -1.98 8.72
C HIS A 414 -3.09 -1.41 9.84
N MET A 415 -4.11 -2.16 10.25
CA MET A 415 -5.01 -1.79 11.33
C MET A 415 -4.27 -1.67 12.67
N LYS A 416 -3.39 -2.62 12.99
CA LYS A 416 -2.61 -2.64 14.24
C LYS A 416 -1.69 -1.44 14.37
N HIS A 417 -1.02 -1.06 13.29
CA HIS A 417 -0.20 0.16 13.28
C HIS A 417 -1.05 1.43 13.47
N ILE A 418 -2.25 1.49 12.89
CA ILE A 418 -3.16 2.63 13.10
C ILE A 418 -3.68 2.65 14.53
N GLN A 419 -4.05 1.50 15.11
CA GLN A 419 -4.46 1.38 16.52
C GLN A 419 -3.37 1.91 17.44
N PHE A 420 -2.12 1.49 17.20
CA PHE A 420 -0.97 1.88 18.00
C PHE A 420 -0.64 3.37 17.89
N ARG A 421 -0.65 3.96 16.69
CA ARG A 421 -0.37 5.38 16.48
C ARG A 421 -1.53 6.26 16.96
N GLU A 422 -1.33 6.98 18.06
CA GLU A 422 -2.35 7.87 18.66
C GLU A 422 -2.30 9.30 18.12
N GLU A 423 -2.25 9.46 16.80
CA GLU A 423 -2.31 10.76 16.09
C GLU A 423 -2.86 10.59 14.66
N SER A 424 -3.08 11.71 13.97
CA SER A 424 -3.44 11.78 12.55
C SER A 424 -2.33 12.44 11.72
N ARG A 425 -1.26 11.68 11.47
CA ARG A 425 -0.06 12.14 10.73
C ARG A 425 -0.31 12.48 9.26
N TYR A 426 -1.26 11.79 8.62
CA TYR A 426 -1.51 11.85 7.18
C TYR A 426 -2.95 12.29 6.86
N PRO A 427 -3.39 13.48 7.32
CA PRO A 427 -4.73 13.99 7.04
C PRO A 427 -4.95 14.03 5.53
N GLY A 428 -6.07 13.48 5.07
CA GLY A 428 -6.38 13.30 3.65
C GLY A 428 -6.05 11.92 3.08
N PHE A 429 -5.25 11.13 3.79
CA PHE A 429 -5.15 9.68 3.60
C PHE A 429 -6.00 8.92 4.62
N TYR A 430 -5.94 9.31 5.90
CA TYR A 430 -6.88 8.90 6.93
C TYR A 430 -6.92 9.90 8.09
N TYR A 431 -7.95 9.78 8.94
CA TYR A 431 -8.11 10.54 10.18
C TYR A 431 -8.47 9.59 11.32
N ARG A 432 -7.71 9.66 12.43
CA ARG A 432 -8.09 9.11 13.74
C ARG A 432 -8.90 10.16 14.47
N THR A 433 -10.22 10.12 14.41
CA THR A 433 -11.08 11.22 14.88
C THR A 433 -11.03 11.41 16.40
N ASP A 434 -10.69 10.37 17.14
CA ASP A 434 -10.40 10.38 18.59
C ASP A 434 -9.04 11.00 18.94
N LYS A 435 -8.13 11.11 17.95
CA LYS A 435 -6.77 11.65 18.06
C LYS A 435 -6.42 12.48 16.81
N ASN A 436 -7.28 13.45 16.49
CA ASN A 436 -7.22 14.18 15.21
C ASN A 436 -6.28 15.39 15.27
N PHE A 437 -5.01 15.12 15.53
CA PHE A 437 -3.93 16.10 15.58
C PHE A 437 -2.62 15.46 15.13
N VAL A 438 -1.62 16.28 14.85
CA VAL A 438 -0.24 15.83 14.60
C VAL A 438 0.56 16.07 15.88
N ASP A 439 1.16 15.01 16.43
CA ASP A 439 1.92 15.04 17.68
C ASP A 439 3.42 14.87 17.39
N GLU A 440 4.08 16.01 17.16
CA GLU A 440 5.53 16.09 16.98
C GLU A 440 6.33 15.62 18.20
N LYS A 441 5.77 15.69 19.41
CA LYS A 441 6.50 15.39 20.63
C LYS A 441 6.59 13.89 20.88
N ASN A 442 5.48 13.17 20.73
CA ASN A 442 5.38 11.77 21.13
C ASN A 442 5.38 10.79 19.94
N TRP A 443 5.07 11.29 18.73
CA TRP A 443 4.82 10.45 17.55
C TRP A 443 5.66 10.82 16.32
N HIS A 444 6.65 11.70 16.47
CA HIS A 444 7.72 11.88 15.47
C HIS A 444 8.71 10.72 15.50
N CYS A 445 8.22 9.54 15.14
CA CYS A 445 8.93 8.27 15.14
C CYS A 445 8.31 7.34 14.08
N PHE A 446 9.05 6.29 13.72
CA PHE A 446 8.48 5.19 12.95
C PHE A 446 7.70 4.28 13.90
N VAL A 447 6.56 3.78 13.44
CA VAL A 447 5.87 2.67 14.11
C VAL A 447 6.27 1.39 13.39
N ASN A 448 6.83 0.47 14.16
CA ASN A 448 7.26 -0.83 13.68
C ASN A 448 6.51 -1.94 14.40
N SER A 449 6.49 -3.13 13.80
CA SER A 449 5.88 -4.29 14.44
C SER A 449 6.53 -5.59 14.03
N ILE A 450 6.32 -6.63 14.84
CA ILE A 450 6.61 -8.03 14.48
C ILE A 450 5.35 -8.86 14.65
N TYR A 451 5.23 -9.90 13.83
CA TYR A 451 4.20 -10.91 13.93
C TYR A 451 4.80 -12.24 14.41
N ASP A 452 4.20 -12.84 15.42
CA ASP A 452 4.54 -14.19 15.85
C ASP A 452 3.55 -15.18 15.22
N LYS A 453 4.05 -16.02 14.30
CA LYS A 453 3.23 -17.02 13.58
C LYS A 453 2.60 -18.08 14.49
N HIS A 454 3.16 -18.34 15.67
CA HIS A 454 2.67 -19.35 16.60
C HIS A 454 1.55 -18.80 17.47
N SER A 455 1.78 -17.64 18.11
CA SER A 455 0.75 -16.99 18.93
C SER A 455 -0.27 -16.20 18.12
N LYS A 456 0.03 -15.92 16.84
CA LYS A 456 -0.75 -15.10 15.89
C LYS A 456 -0.95 -13.66 16.37
N LYS A 457 -0.02 -13.13 17.16
CA LYS A 457 -0.08 -11.80 17.75
C LYS A 457 0.89 -10.82 17.08
N TRP A 458 0.42 -9.59 16.95
CA TRP A 458 1.22 -8.45 16.53
C TRP A 458 1.74 -7.70 17.75
N THR A 459 3.03 -7.38 17.76
CA THR A 459 3.65 -6.49 18.76
C THR A 459 4.12 -5.22 18.07
N CYS A 460 3.48 -4.08 18.36
CA CYS A 460 3.88 -2.78 17.82
C CYS A 460 4.79 -2.04 18.80
N PHE A 461 5.76 -1.29 18.29
CA PHE A 461 6.71 -0.49 19.06
C PHE A 461 7.20 0.71 18.23
N LYS A 462 7.90 1.64 18.87
CA LYS A 462 8.44 2.85 18.24
C LYS A 462 9.90 2.65 17.86
N ARG A 463 10.32 3.17 16.71
CA ARG A 463 11.74 3.34 16.31
C ARG A 463 12.01 4.84 16.12
N LYS A 464 13.12 5.33 16.68
CA LYS A 464 13.44 6.76 16.62
C LYS A 464 13.66 7.21 15.19
N HIS A 465 13.08 8.35 14.83
CA HIS A 465 13.42 9.07 13.60
C HIS A 465 14.60 10.01 13.88
N VAL A 466 15.56 10.05 12.95
CA VAL A 466 16.71 10.94 12.97
C VAL A 466 16.85 11.61 11.61
N ASP A 467 17.00 12.93 11.60
CA ASP A 467 17.28 13.68 10.37
C ASP A 467 18.69 13.38 9.87
N LEU A 468 18.78 12.79 8.67
CA LEU A 468 20.06 12.56 7.97
C LEU A 468 20.41 13.68 6.99
N VAL A 469 19.43 14.51 6.64
CA VAL A 469 19.57 15.58 5.66
C VAL A 469 18.96 16.86 6.22
N ASP A 470 19.59 17.99 5.92
CA ASP A 470 19.03 19.30 6.27
C ASP A 470 17.74 19.57 5.48
N LYS A 471 16.64 19.73 6.23
CA LYS A 471 15.29 19.99 5.69
C LYS A 471 14.93 21.47 5.68
N SER A 472 15.80 22.37 6.13
CA SER A 472 15.54 23.81 6.24
C SER A 472 15.06 24.43 4.91
N LYS A 473 15.56 23.93 3.77
CA LYS A 473 15.22 24.41 2.43
C LYS A 473 13.86 23.93 1.91
N LEU A 474 13.21 22.95 2.57
CA LEU A 474 11.92 22.42 2.13
C LEU A 474 10.74 23.31 2.54
N PHE A 475 10.91 24.07 3.62
CA PHE A 475 9.87 24.91 4.20
C PHE A 475 10.14 26.36 3.82
N LYS A 476 9.09 27.10 3.45
CA LYS A 476 9.21 28.55 3.31
C LYS A 476 9.56 29.14 4.67
N ALA A 477 10.40 30.18 4.71
CA ALA A 477 10.65 30.93 5.94
C ALA A 477 9.30 31.36 6.53
N ALA A 478 9.08 31.09 7.82
CA ALA A 478 7.88 31.55 8.50
C ALA A 478 7.78 33.08 8.32
N ALA A 479 6.60 33.58 7.94
CA ALA A 479 6.37 35.01 7.92
C ALA A 479 6.60 35.53 9.36
N PRO A 480 7.37 36.62 9.55
CA PRO A 480 7.52 37.19 10.88
C PRO A 480 6.14 37.59 11.39
N HIS A 481 5.80 37.09 12.58
CA HIS A 481 4.54 37.34 13.27
C HIS A 481 4.35 38.81 13.63
#